data_AF-A0A242K3D0-F1
#
_entry.id   AF-A0A242K3D0-F1
#
_cell.length_a   1.000
_cell.length_b   1.000
_cell.length_c   1.000
_cell.angle_alpha   90.00
_cell.angle_beta   90.00
_cell.angle_gamma   90.00
#
_symmetry.space_group_name_H-M   'P 1'
#
loop_
_entity.id
_entity.type
_entity.pdbx_description
1 polymer ?
#
loop_
_entity_poly.entity_id
_entity_poly.type
_entity_poly.pdbx_seq_one_letter_code
_entity_poly.pdbx_strand_id
1 'polypeptide(L)' 'MNAYGIIRTKARMSQADLAEKLQVPTYYISRIERAENPVPTLHYYENFKRVFNVTDEDIKAVRAIE' A
#
# COMPACT_ATOMS: atom_id res chain seq x y z
N MET A 1 -2.91 5.20 -9.91
CA MET A 1 -2.64 4.77 -8.52
C MET A 1 -2.76 3.25 -8.48
N ASN A 2 -1.78 2.53 -7.94
CA ASN A 2 -1.82 1.07 -7.92
C ASN A 2 -2.62 0.50 -6.73
N ALA A 3 -2.61 -0.83 -6.58
CA ALA A 3 -3.36 -1.55 -5.55
C ALA A 3 -3.14 -1.03 -4.13
N TYR A 4 -1.89 -0.75 -3.74
CA TYR A 4 -1.57 -0.26 -2.38
C TYR A 4 -2.25 1.09 -2.09
N GLY A 5 -2.21 2.01 -3.06
CA GLY A 5 -2.86 3.31 -2.91
C GLY A 5 -4.38 3.20 -2.88
N ILE A 6 -4.96 2.32 -3.70
CA ILE A 6 -6.42 2.10 -3.73
C ILE A 6 -6.89 1.51 -2.39
N ILE A 7 -6.20 0.51 -1.84
CA ILE A 7 -6.54 -0.09 -0.54
C ILE A 7 -6.45 0.95 0.57
N ARG A 8 -5.35 1.71 0.63
CA ARG A 8 -5.15 2.76 1.64
C ARG A 8 -6.25 3.82 1.58
N THR A 9 -6.57 4.30 0.38
CA THR A 9 -7.59 5.34 0.19
C THR A 9 -9.01 4.86 0.52
N LYS A 10 -9.36 3.60 0.19
CA LYS A 10 -10.61 2.97 0.63
C LYS A 10 -10.74 2.91 2.16
N ALA A 11 -9.63 2.66 2.85
CA ALA A 11 -9.55 2.68 4.30
C ALA A 11 -9.48 4.10 4.91
N ARG A 12 -9.56 5.17 4.10
CA ARG A 12 -9.46 6.58 4.53
C ARG A 12 -8.20 6.92 5.34
N MET A 13 -7.11 6.19 5.11
CA MET A 13 -5.84 6.42 5.79
C MET A 13 -4.94 7.35 4.96
N SER A 14 -4.29 8.35 5.57
CA SER A 14 -3.34 9.20 4.84
C SER A 14 -2.03 8.46 4.56
N GLN A 15 -1.22 8.95 3.60
CA GLN A 15 0.12 8.40 3.38
C GLN A 15 1.02 8.58 4.61
N ALA A 16 0.81 9.66 5.39
CA ALA A 16 1.57 9.92 6.62
C ALA A 16 1.22 8.90 7.71
N ASP A 17 -0.06 8.60 7.91
CA ASP A 17 -0.51 7.62 8.90
C ASP A 17 0.01 6.21 8.57
N LEU A 18 -0.01 5.84 7.28
CA LEU A 18 0.52 4.55 6.85
C LEU A 18 2.04 4.49 7.05
N ALA A 19 2.76 5.56 6.71
CA ALA A 19 4.19 5.68 6.94
C ALA A 19 4.56 5.50 8.42
N GLU A 20 3.82 6.16 9.32
CA GLU A 20 4.00 6.03 10.76
C GLU A 20 3.76 4.58 11.23
N LYS A 21 2.66 3.94 10.79
CA LYS A 21 2.36 2.54 11.14
C LYS A 21 3.41 1.56 10.64
N LEU A 22 3.98 1.80 9.46
CA LEU A 22 4.99 0.94 8.85
C LEU A 22 6.41 1.28 9.29
N GLN A 23 6.61 2.37 10.04
CA GLN A 23 7.90 2.91 10.45
C GLN A 23 8.82 3.17 9.24
N VAL A 24 8.25 3.77 8.19
CA VAL A 24 8.98 4.14 6.96
C VAL A 24 8.73 5.61 6.62
N PRO A 25 9.61 6.27 5.85
CA PRO A 25 9.36 7.65 5.41
C PRO A 25 8.12 7.77 4.51
N THR A 26 7.37 8.87 4.62
CA THR A 26 6.17 9.12 3.78
C THR A 26 6.46 9.08 2.27
N TYR A 27 7.65 9.52 1.84
CA TYR A 27 8.05 9.44 0.42
C TYR A 27 8.11 7.99 -0.07
N TYR A 28 8.39 7.02 0.80
CA TYR A 28 8.42 5.60 0.45
C TYR A 28 7.02 5.11 0.09
N ILE A 29 5.99 5.52 0.84
CA ILE A 29 4.58 5.22 0.51
C ILE A 29 4.24 5.80 -0.86
N SER A 30 4.55 7.09 -1.08
CA SER A 30 4.27 7.73 -2.37
C SER A 30 5.02 7.06 -3.53
N ARG A 31 6.25 6.57 -3.31
CA ARG A 31 7.02 5.87 -4.34
C ARG A 31 6.38 4.53 -4.70
N ILE A 32 5.94 3.77 -3.69
CA ILE A 32 5.25 2.49 -3.92
C ILE A 32 3.96 2.73 -4.68
N GLU A 33 3.10 3.67 -4.28
CA GLU A 33 1.76 3.86 -4.87
C GLU A 33 1.75 4.41 -6.30
N ARG A 34 2.86 5.04 -6.72
CA ARG A 34 3.05 5.59 -8.08
C ARG A 34 3.72 4.61 -9.04
N ALA A 35 4.37 3.56 -8.53
CA ALA A 35 4.99 2.56 -9.39
C ALA A 35 3.92 1.74 -10.13
N GLU A 36 4.11 1.55 -11.43
CA GLU A 36 3.28 0.67 -12.26
C GLU A 36 3.41 -0.78 -11.79
N ASN A 37 4.65 -1.22 -11.56
CA ASN A 37 5.00 -2.52 -11.00
C ASN A 37 5.72 -2.32 -9.65
N PRO A 38 4.98 -2.10 -8.54
CA PRO A 38 5.58 -1.86 -7.24
C PRO A 38 6.32 -3.09 -6.73
N VAL A 39 7.59 -2.91 -6.32
CA VAL A 39 8.38 -3.94 -5.63
C VAL A 39 8.63 -3.47 -4.18
N PRO A 40 7.65 -3.67 -3.27
CA PRO A 40 7.85 -3.35 -1.86
C PRO A 40 8.86 -4.29 -1.21
N THR A 41 9.49 -3.85 -0.12
CA THR A 41 10.25 -4.77 0.73
C THR A 41 9.31 -5.76 1.42
N LEU A 42 9.82 -6.90 1.85
CA LEU A 42 9.06 -7.88 2.63
C LEU A 42 8.42 -7.24 3.88
N HIS A 43 9.15 -6.36 4.56
CA HIS A 43 8.66 -5.61 5.72
C HIS A 43 7.43 -4.76 5.37
N TYR A 44 7.49 -4.01 4.26
CA TYR A 44 6.34 -3.21 3.83
C TYR A 44 5.17 -4.13 3.48
N TYR A 45 5.42 -5.19 2.71
CA TYR A 45 4.39 -6.08 2.21
C TYR A 45 3.61 -6.78 3.34
N GLU A 46 4.32 -7.40 4.28
CA GLU A 46 3.70 -8.14 5.39
C GLU A 46 2.95 -7.21 6.36
N ASN A 47 3.52 -6.04 6.67
CA ASN A 47 2.85 -5.11 7.57
C ASN A 47 1.69 -4.38 6.90
N PHE A 48 1.75 -4.13 5.59
CA PHE A 48 0.61 -3.60 4.84
C PHE A 48 -0.59 -4.55 4.91
N LYS A 49 -0.38 -5.84 4.67
CA LYS A 49 -1.42 -6.88 4.80
C LYS A 49 -2.05 -6.88 6.19
N ARG A 50 -1.24 -6.76 7.25
CA ARG A 50 -1.74 -6.68 8.63
C ARG A 50 -2.52 -5.40 8.92
N VAL A 51 -2.02 -4.25 8.48
CA VAL A 51 -2.66 -2.93 8.71
C VAL A 51 -4.06 -2.88 8.08
N PHE A 52 -4.21 -3.45 6.88
CA PHE A 52 -5.47 -3.40 6.14
C PHE A 52 -6.29 -4.69 6.21
N ASN A 53 -5.79 -5.73 6.91
CA ASN A 53 -6.38 -7.05 6.99
C ASN A 53 -6.74 -7.64 5.61
N VAL A 54 -5.76 -7.63 4.70
CA VAL A 54 -5.89 -8.11 3.30
C VAL A 54 -4.92 -9.24 3.00
N THR A 55 -5.27 -10.11 2.05
CA THR A 55 -4.41 -11.19 1.54
C THR A 55 -3.67 -10.78 0.26
N ASP A 56 -2.82 -11.68 -0.24
CA ASP A 56 -2.14 -11.49 -1.53
C ASP A 56 -3.16 -11.44 -2.70
N GLU A 57 -4.23 -12.24 -2.61
CA GLU A 57 -5.32 -12.26 -3.59
C GLU A 57 -6.07 -10.93 -3.60
N ASP A 58 -6.35 -10.35 -2.43
CA ASP A 58 -7.00 -9.04 -2.34
C ASP A 58 -6.17 -7.96 -3.04
N ILE A 59 -4.85 -7.95 -2.83
CA ILE A 59 -3.95 -6.98 -3.46
C ILE A 59 -3.93 -7.17 -4.99
N LYS A 60 -3.90 -8.41 -5.47
CA LYS A 60 -3.92 -8.74 -6.92
C LYS A 60 -5.27 -8.47 -7.58
N ALA A 61 -6.36 -8.62 -6.84
CA ALA A 61 -7.72 -8.41 -7.34
C ALA A 61 -8.05 -6.91 -7.53
N VAL A 62 -7.30 -6.02 -6.89
CA VAL A 62 -7.43 -4.58 -7.10
C VAL A 62 -6.90 -4.21 -8.49
N ARG A 63 -7.80 -4.23 -9.46
CA ARG A 63 -7.53 -3.66 -10.79
C ARG A 63 -7.31 -2.16 -10.64
N ALA A 64 -6.20 -1.67 -11.17
CA ALA A 64 -6.07 -0.26 -11.46
C ALA A 64 -7.24 0.09 -12.39
N ILE A 65 -8.08 1.03 -11.99
CA ILE A 65 -9.11 1.58 -12.87
C ILE A 65 -8.33 2.21 -14.04
N GLU A 66 -8.63 1.76 -15.26
CA GLU A 66 -8.08 2.32 -16.51
C GLU A 66 -8.31 3.83 -16.60
#